data_AF-A0A2T2ZS90-F1
#
_entry.id   AF-A0A2T2ZS90-F1
#
_cell.length_a   1.000
_cell.length_b   1.000
_cell.length_c   1.000
_cell.angle_alpha   90.00
_cell.angle_beta   90.00
_cell.angle_gamma   90.00
#
_symmetry.space_group_name_H-M   'P 1'
#
loop_
_entity.id
_entity.type
_entity.pdbx_description
1 polymer ?
#
loop_
_entity_poly.entity_id
_entity_poly.type
_entity_poly.pdbx_seq_one_letter_code
_entity_poly.pdbx_strand_id
1 'polypeptide(L)' 'TINMKKVELPVKQIVSGHKITPSGTLANPQSLDFYYQFANVEELVGPKEKL' A
#
# COMPACT_ATOMS: atom_id res chain seq x y z
N THR A 1 -1.84 5.91 -13.24
CA THR A 1 -1.81 7.39 -13.23
C THR A 1 -2.77 7.92 -14.27
N ILE A 2 -2.96 9.24 -14.38
CA ILE A 2 -3.74 9.87 -15.48
C ILE A 2 -3.21 9.45 -16.88
N ASN A 3 -1.93 9.12 -16.98
CA ASN A 3 -1.28 8.64 -18.21
C ASN A 3 -1.21 7.10 -18.27
N MET A 4 -2.07 6.39 -17.52
CA MET A 4 -2.12 4.92 -17.45
C MET A 4 -0.79 4.23 -17.10
N LYS A 5 0.17 4.95 -16.49
CA LYS A 5 1.40 4.35 -15.96
C LYS A 5 1.12 3.68 -14.61
N LYS A 6 1.77 2.53 -14.38
CA LYS A 6 1.74 1.81 -13.10
C LYS A 6 2.55 2.56 -12.05
N VAL A 7 2.16 2.40 -10.78
CA VAL A 7 2.76 3.09 -9.62
C VAL A 7 3.13 2.09 -8.53
N GLU A 8 4.20 1.33 -8.75
CA GLU A 8 4.67 0.30 -7.82
C GLU A 8 5.40 0.87 -6.61
N LEU A 9 6.17 1.94 -6.82
CA LEU A 9 6.97 2.56 -5.76
C LEU A 9 6.11 3.08 -4.59
N PRO A 10 5.01 3.84 -4.81
CA PRO A 10 4.10 4.25 -3.74
C PRO A 10 3.53 3.07 -2.94
N VAL A 11 3.11 2.01 -3.63
CA VAL A 11 2.57 0.80 -2.99
C VAL A 11 3.64 0.13 -2.12
N LYS A 12 4.88 0.01 -2.63
CA LYS A 12 6.00 -0.57 -1.86
C LYS A 12 6.31 0.24 -0.61
N GLN A 13 6.27 1.57 -0.68
CA GLN A 13 6.49 2.43 0.48
C GLN A 13 5.40 2.23 1.54
N ILE A 14 4.13 2.15 1.15
CA ILE A 14 3.01 1.89 2.06
C ILE A 14 3.18 0.54 2.77
N VAL A 15 3.44 -0.53 2.02
CA VAL A 15 3.65 -1.88 2.58
C VAL A 15 4.88 -1.94 3.48
N SER A 16 5.87 -1.06 3.25
CA SER A 16 7.05 -0.91 4.12
C SER A 16 6.79 0.03 5.32
N GLY A 17 5.54 0.36 5.63
CA GLY A 17 5.15 1.19 6.78
C GLY A 17 5.30 2.70 6.60
N HIS A 18 5.61 3.20 5.40
CA HIS A 18 5.77 4.64 5.18
C HIS A 18 4.41 5.28 4.86
N LYS A 19 4.10 6.38 5.54
CA LYS A 19 2.96 7.23 5.18
C LYS A 19 3.35 8.13 4.02
N ILE A 20 2.57 8.10 2.95
CA ILE A 20 2.87 8.86 1.73
C ILE A 20 1.76 9.85 1.40
N THR A 21 2.15 11.00 0.84
CA THR A 21 1.20 11.95 0.25
C THR A 21 0.95 11.58 -1.21
N PRO A 22 -0.30 11.35 -1.64
CA PRO A 22 -0.59 10.96 -3.02
C PRO A 22 -0.16 12.04 -4.01
N SER A 23 0.44 11.63 -5.13
CA SER A 23 0.74 12.55 -6.23
C SER A 23 -0.54 12.96 -6.95
N GLY A 24 -0.67 14.25 -7.31
CA GLY A 24 -1.77 14.76 -8.14
C GLY A 24 -1.86 14.13 -9.54
N THR A 25 -0.86 13.34 -9.95
CA THR A 25 -0.87 12.57 -11.21
C THR A 25 -1.56 11.20 -11.09
N LEU A 26 -1.97 10.79 -9.89
CA LEU A 26 -2.75 9.59 -9.67
C LEU A 26 -4.20 9.81 -10.12
N ALA A 27 -4.68 8.92 -10.99
CA ALA A 27 -6.07 8.96 -11.46
C ALA A 27 -7.07 8.58 -10.34
N ASN A 28 -6.63 7.76 -9.38
CA ASN A 28 -7.40 7.40 -8.20
C ASN A 28 -6.47 7.41 -6.97
N PRO A 29 -6.26 8.56 -6.33
CA PRO A 29 -5.39 8.65 -5.15
C PRO A 29 -5.88 7.81 -3.97
N GLN A 30 -7.21 7.71 -3.79
CA GLN A 30 -7.85 7.01 -2.67
C GLN A 30 -7.65 5.50 -2.71
N SER A 31 -7.35 4.92 -3.88
CA SER A 31 -7.03 3.49 -3.97
C SER A 31 -5.78 3.11 -3.16
N LEU A 32 -4.90 4.07 -2.84
CA LEU A 32 -3.75 3.82 -1.99
C LEU A 32 -4.14 3.46 -0.55
N ASP A 33 -5.30 3.91 -0.09
CA ASP A 33 -5.75 3.68 1.28
C ASP A 33 -5.94 2.18 1.58
N PHE A 34 -6.36 1.42 0.57
CA PHE A 34 -6.46 -0.04 0.64
C PHE A 34 -5.13 -0.70 1.04
N TYR A 35 -3.99 -0.13 0.67
CA TYR A 35 -2.70 -0.78 0.93
C TYR A 35 -2.18 -0.59 2.35
N TYR A 36 -2.70 0.38 3.11
CA TYR A 36 -2.22 0.61 4.48
C TYR A 36 -2.49 -0.57 5.42
N GLN A 37 -3.50 -1.40 5.13
CA GLN A 37 -3.74 -2.64 5.89
C GLN A 37 -2.56 -3.61 5.83
N PHE A 38 -1.78 -3.58 4.74
CA PHE A 38 -0.63 -4.48 4.55
C PHE A 38 0.67 -3.95 5.14
N ALA A 39 0.66 -2.75 5.74
CA ALA A 39 1.82 -2.25 6.48
C ALA A 39 2.12 -3.12 7.72
N ASN A 40 1.08 -3.73 8.32
CA ASN A 40 1.17 -4.59 9.49
C ASN A 40 0.80 -6.04 9.12
N VAL A 41 1.63 -6.70 8.30
CA VAL A 41 1.32 -8.05 7.83
C VAL A 41 1.15 -9.07 8.96
N GLU A 42 1.79 -8.81 10.11
CA GLU A 42 1.69 -9.64 11.33
C GLU A 42 0.27 -9.63 11.93
N GLU A 43 -0.49 -8.56 11.75
CA GLU A 43 -1.90 -8.47 12.19
C GLU A 43 -2.83 -9.21 11.20
N LEU A 44 -2.43 -9.33 9.94
CA LEU A 44 -3.20 -10.00 8.88
C LEU A 44 -3.03 -11.51 8.88
N VAL A 45 -1.85 -12.00 9.24
CA VAL A 45 -1.56 -13.43 9.34
C VAL A 45 -1.78 -13.81 10.80
N GLY A 46 -2.94 -14.42 11.09
CA GLY A 46 -3.31 -14.88 12.43
C GLY A 46 -2.21 -15.73 13.11
N PRO A 47 -2.34 -16.00 14.42
CA PRO A 47 -1.27 -16.59 15.22
C PRO A 47 -0.66 -17.78 14.51
N LYS A 48 0.63 -17.66 14.18
CA LYS A 48 1.39 -18.66 13.45
C LYS A 48 1.24 -19.99 14.19
N GLU A 49 0.53 -20.94 13.60
CA GLU A 49 0.40 -22.28 14.17
C GLU A 49 1.82 -22.80 14.42
N LYS A 50 2.12 -23.09 15.68
CA LYS A 50 3.41 -23.63 16.06
C LYS A 50 3.52 -25.02 15.42
N LEU A 51 4.45 -25.16 14.48
CA LEU A 51 4.85 -26.45 13.91
C LEU A 51 5.54 -27.31 14.97
#